data_AF-A0A9X3B854-F1
#
_entry.id   AF-A0A9X3B854-F1
#
_cell.length_a   1.000
_cell.length_b   1.000
_cell.length_c   1.000
_cell.angle_alpha   90.00
_cell.angle_beta   90.00
_cell.angle_gamma   90.00
#
_symmetry.space_group_name_H-M   'P 1'
#
loop_
_entity.id
_entity.type
_entity.pdbx_description
1 polymer ?
#
loop_
_entity_poly.entity_id
_entity_poly.type
_entity_poly.pdbx_seq_one_letter_code
_entity_poly.pdbx_strand_id
1 'polypeptide(L)'
;MELLGITHLRYGPPYYKTHLGPDKYDWEFTDITFKRICEHGIIPIVDLCHFGVPDWVGNFQNPDFPELFASYAKAFAERFPYLLYFTPINEIFITATFSALYGWWNERLSGEKSFVTALKHCCKAITLPTNI
;
A
#
# COMPACT_ATOMS: atom_id res chain seq x y z
N MET A 1 -5.96 20.55 -11.72
CA MET A 1 -4.93 20.70 -10.67
C MET A 1 -4.16 21.99 -10.85
N GLU A 2 -3.69 22.30 -12.07
CA GLU A 2 -3.00 23.56 -12.39
C GLU A 2 -3.82 24.83 -12.04
N LEU A 3 -5.11 24.88 -12.38
CA LEU A 3 -6.00 26.01 -12.02
C LEU A 3 -6.12 26.25 -10.51
N LEU A 4 -5.80 25.24 -9.68
CA LEU A 4 -5.85 25.31 -8.22
C LEU A 4 -4.46 25.51 -7.59
N GLY A 5 -3.40 25.61 -8.41
CA GLY A 5 -2.02 25.75 -7.92
C GLY A 5 -1.47 24.53 -7.17
N ILE A 6 -2.04 23.34 -7.39
CA ILE A 6 -1.60 22.10 -6.70
C ILE A 6 -0.27 21.63 -7.28
N THR A 7 0.75 21.52 -6.44
CA THR A 7 2.10 21.06 -6.81
C THR A 7 2.40 19.63 -6.35
N HIS A 8 1.65 19.12 -5.38
CA HIS A 8 1.82 17.79 -4.82
C HIS A 8 0.50 17.04 -4.77
N LEU A 9 0.53 15.75 -5.07
CA LEU A 9 -0.66 14.90 -5.02
C LEU A 9 -0.35 13.61 -4.27
N ARG A 10 -1.07 13.36 -3.18
CA ARG A 10 -1.06 12.06 -2.52
C ARG A 10 -1.92 11.08 -3.31
N TYR A 11 -1.30 10.07 -3.89
CA TYR A 11 -1.96 9.09 -4.75
C TYR A 11 -1.22 7.76 -4.73
N GLY A 12 -1.92 6.65 -4.88
CA GLY A 12 -1.36 5.31 -4.73
C GLY A 12 -1.79 4.34 -5.82
N PRO A 13 -0.96 3.34 -6.17
CA PRO A 13 -1.42 2.20 -6.94
C PRO A 13 -2.55 1.45 -6.18
N PRO A 14 -3.54 0.87 -6.88
CA PRO A 14 -4.55 0.03 -6.25
C PRO A 14 -3.93 -1.33 -5.86
N TYR A 15 -3.28 -1.39 -4.70
CA TYR A 15 -2.51 -2.57 -4.25
C TYR A 15 -3.25 -3.90 -4.44
N TYR A 16 -4.53 -3.95 -4.05
CA TYR A 16 -5.39 -5.12 -4.16
C TYR A 16 -5.53 -5.69 -5.59
N LYS A 17 -5.32 -4.87 -6.62
CA LYS A 17 -5.40 -5.23 -8.03
C LYS A 17 -4.02 -5.36 -8.68
N THR A 18 -3.06 -4.57 -8.24
CA THR A 18 -1.72 -4.50 -8.82
C THR A 18 -0.87 -5.72 -8.49
N HIS A 19 -0.91 -6.21 -7.26
CA HIS A 19 -0.10 -7.35 -6.85
C HIS A 19 -0.88 -8.64 -7.13
N LEU A 20 -0.58 -9.33 -8.23
CA LEU A 20 -1.34 -10.49 -8.73
C LEU A 20 -0.91 -11.82 -8.11
N GLY A 21 0.29 -11.85 -7.54
CA GLY A 21 0.92 -13.03 -6.95
C GLY A 21 2.38 -12.72 -6.62
N PRO A 22 3.11 -13.65 -5.99
CA PRO A 22 4.54 -13.48 -5.72
C PRO A 22 5.29 -13.12 -7.01
N ASP A 23 5.98 -11.98 -6.98
CA ASP A 23 6.74 -11.41 -8.10
C ASP A 23 5.94 -11.21 -9.40
N LYS A 24 4.61 -11.08 -9.30
CA LYS A 24 3.70 -10.88 -10.44
C LYS A 24 2.87 -9.63 -10.20
N TYR A 25 2.99 -8.67 -11.12
CA TYR A 25 2.40 -7.36 -10.97
C TYR A 25 1.72 -6.89 -12.26
N ASP A 26 0.55 -6.27 -12.13
CA ASP A 26 -0.09 -5.49 -13.18
C ASP A 26 0.08 -3.99 -12.90
N TRP A 27 1.00 -3.38 -13.65
CA TRP A 27 1.34 -1.98 -13.52
C TRP A 27 0.56 -1.06 -14.47
N GLU A 28 -0.27 -1.57 -15.37
CA GLU A 28 -0.85 -0.80 -16.49
C GLU A 28 -1.52 0.50 -16.00
N PHE A 29 -2.42 0.38 -15.02
CA PHE A 29 -3.12 1.54 -14.47
C PHE A 29 -2.20 2.51 -13.71
N THR A 30 -1.20 1.97 -13.04
CA THR A 30 -0.22 2.73 -12.25
C THR A 30 0.69 3.55 -13.17
N ASP A 31 1.16 2.95 -14.27
CA ASP A 31 1.96 3.62 -15.30
C ASP A 31 1.20 4.80 -15.91
N ILE A 32 -0.05 4.56 -16.33
CA ILE A 32 -0.90 5.59 -16.93
C ILE A 32 -1.07 6.76 -15.97
N THR A 33 -1.34 6.47 -14.71
CA THR A 33 -1.67 7.50 -13.73
C THR A 33 -0.46 8.31 -13.30
N PHE A 34 0.66 7.68 -12.95
CA PHE A 34 1.87 8.43 -12.56
C PHE A 34 2.48 9.18 -13.74
N LYS A 35 2.44 8.62 -14.96
CA LYS A 35 2.82 9.38 -16.17
C LYS A 35 1.99 10.66 -16.26
N ARG A 36 0.68 10.56 -16.10
CA ARG A 36 -0.20 11.72 -16.19
C ARG A 36 0.08 12.75 -15.09
N ILE A 37 0.28 12.32 -13.85
CA ILE A 37 0.61 13.22 -12.74
C ILE A 37 1.92 13.98 -13.03
N CYS A 38 2.95 13.28 -13.50
CA CYS A 38 4.24 13.88 -13.83
C CYS A 38 4.20 14.81 -15.05
N GLU A 39 3.40 14.49 -16.08
CA GLU A 39 3.18 15.38 -17.25
C GLU A 39 2.62 16.75 -16.85
N HIS A 40 1.87 16.84 -15.74
CA HIS A 40 1.35 18.09 -15.18
C HIS A 40 2.33 18.78 -14.22
N GLY A 41 3.58 18.31 -14.12
CA GLY A 41 4.58 18.86 -13.21
C GLY A 41 4.25 18.67 -11.73
N ILE A 42 3.36 17.73 -11.39
CA ILE A 42 2.94 17.46 -10.02
C ILE A 42 3.83 16.39 -9.41
N ILE A 43 4.27 16.62 -8.18
CA ILE A 43 5.09 15.69 -7.41
C ILE A 43 4.19 14.70 -6.65
N PRO A 44 4.27 13.39 -6.92
CA PRO A 44 3.44 12.43 -6.21
C PRO A 44 3.97 12.12 -4.80
N ILE A 45 3.05 11.93 -3.85
CA ILE A 45 3.30 11.30 -2.55
C ILE A 45 2.59 9.93 -2.59
N VAL A 46 3.37 8.87 -2.77
CA VAL A 46 2.86 7.55 -3.11
C VAL A 46 2.27 6.84 -1.89
N ASP A 47 0.99 6.51 -1.94
CA ASP A 47 0.33 5.69 -0.92
C ASP A 47 0.29 4.23 -1.36
N LEU A 48 1.22 3.39 -0.89
CA LEU A 48 1.42 2.05 -1.46
C LEU A 48 0.33 1.05 -1.06
N CYS A 49 -0.27 1.22 0.11
CA CYS A 49 -1.35 0.37 0.62
C CYS A 49 -2.37 1.21 1.38
N HIS A 50 -3.48 1.49 0.72
CA HIS A 50 -4.60 2.23 1.27
C HIS A 50 -5.72 1.26 1.69
N PHE A 51 -5.56 0.64 2.87
CA PHE A 51 -6.49 -0.27 3.55
C PHE A 51 -6.76 -1.65 2.94
N GLY A 52 -6.67 -1.82 1.62
CA GLY A 52 -6.98 -3.09 0.95
C GLY A 52 -5.75 -3.92 0.59
N VAL A 53 -5.88 -5.25 0.66
CA VAL A 53 -4.86 -6.21 0.19
C VAL A 53 -5.41 -7.09 -0.94
N PRO A 54 -4.56 -7.71 -1.77
CA PRO A 54 -5.01 -8.67 -2.77
C PRO A 54 -5.67 -9.91 -2.15
N ASP A 55 -6.68 -10.47 -2.83
CA ASP A 55 -7.41 -11.65 -2.35
C ASP A 55 -6.49 -12.86 -2.07
N TRP A 56 -5.43 -13.04 -2.88
CA TRP A 56 -4.48 -14.15 -2.70
C TRP A 56 -3.54 -13.95 -1.50
N VAL A 57 -3.34 -12.70 -1.06
CA VAL A 57 -2.64 -12.40 0.21
C VAL A 57 -3.57 -12.69 1.39
N GLY A 58 -4.89 -12.63 1.18
CA GLY A 58 -5.91 -12.93 2.17
C GLY A 58 -6.29 -11.71 3.00
N ASN A 59 -5.48 -11.38 4.00
CA ASN A 59 -5.71 -10.24 4.91
C ASN A 59 -4.45 -9.95 5.75
N PHE A 60 -4.53 -9.00 6.69
CA PHE A 60 -3.42 -8.62 7.55
C PHE A 60 -3.15 -9.62 8.69
N GLN A 61 -3.94 -10.70 8.84
CA GLN A 61 -3.56 -11.82 9.72
C GLN A 61 -2.53 -12.75 9.09
N ASN A 62 -2.32 -12.65 7.78
CA ASN A 62 -1.34 -13.47 7.08
C ASN A 62 0.07 -13.14 7.62
N PRO A 63 0.79 -14.11 8.24
CA PRO A 63 2.14 -13.87 8.75
C PRO A 63 3.17 -13.57 7.66
N ASP A 64 2.87 -13.93 6.41
CA ASP A 64 3.73 -13.67 5.25
C ASP A 64 3.50 -12.27 4.67
N PHE A 65 2.41 -11.58 5.04
CA PHE A 65 2.09 -10.24 4.54
C PHE A 65 3.26 -9.24 4.61
N PRO A 66 4.03 -9.16 5.72
CA PRO A 66 5.14 -8.22 5.80
C PRO A 66 6.20 -8.40 4.71
N GLU A 67 6.58 -9.64 4.43
CA GLU A 67 7.59 -9.95 3.40
C GLU A 67 7.00 -9.76 2.00
N LEU A 68 5.76 -10.20 1.76
CA LEU A 68 5.06 -10.02 0.49
C LEU A 68 4.89 -8.54 0.14
N PHE A 69 4.52 -7.71 1.12
CA PHE A 69 4.40 -6.27 0.95
C PHE A 69 5.77 -5.62 0.70
N ALA A 70 6.83 -6.10 1.37
CA ALA A 70 8.17 -5.58 1.17
C ALA A 70 8.70 -5.85 -0.24
N SER A 71 8.50 -7.07 -0.76
CA SER A 71 8.84 -7.40 -2.15
C SER A 71 8.08 -6.53 -3.16
N TYR A 72 6.78 -6.30 -2.91
CA TYR A 72 5.98 -5.39 -3.72
C TYR A 72 6.49 -3.94 -3.67
N ALA A 73 6.78 -3.42 -2.48
CA ALA A 73 7.29 -2.07 -2.31
C ALA A 73 8.64 -1.87 -3.00
N LYS A 74 9.52 -2.88 -2.93
CA LYS A 74 10.78 -2.91 -3.67
C LYS A 74 10.56 -2.88 -5.18
N ALA A 75 9.72 -3.78 -5.70
CA ALA A 75 9.40 -3.84 -7.12
C ALA A 75 8.79 -2.52 -7.64
N PHE A 76 7.96 -1.87 -6.82
CA PHE A 76 7.42 -0.54 -7.12
C PHE A 76 8.55 0.51 -7.21
N ALA A 77 9.42 0.58 -6.22
CA ALA A 77 10.52 1.56 -6.18
C ALA A 77 11.50 1.37 -7.35
N GLU A 78 11.82 0.12 -7.70
CA GLU A 78 12.67 -0.20 -8.85
C GLU A 78 12.02 0.18 -10.18
N ARG A 79 10.69 0.03 -10.31
CA ARG A 79 9.95 0.42 -11.51
C ARG A 79 9.81 1.92 -11.67
N PHE A 80 9.59 2.64 -10.57
CA PHE A 80 9.31 4.07 -10.56
C PHE A 80 10.37 4.86 -9.75
N PRO A 81 11.66 4.81 -10.16
CA PRO A 81 12.77 5.35 -9.36
C PRO A 81 12.73 6.89 -9.22
N TYR A 82 11.89 7.57 -9.99
CA TYR A 82 11.68 9.02 -9.93
C TYR A 82 10.66 9.44 -8.85
N LEU A 83 9.96 8.49 -8.22
CA LEU A 83 9.02 8.77 -7.14
C LEU A 83 9.76 8.73 -5.80
N LEU A 84 9.72 9.83 -5.05
CA LEU A 84 10.60 10.04 -3.88
C LEU A 84 9.86 10.05 -2.53
N TYR A 85 8.56 10.35 -2.53
CA TYR A 85 7.78 10.52 -1.31
C TYR A 85 6.79 9.37 -1.17
N PHE A 86 6.75 8.75 0.01
CA PHE A 86 5.96 7.54 0.25
C PHE A 86 5.20 7.58 1.57
N THR A 87 4.02 6.97 1.55
CA THR A 87 3.26 6.48 2.70
C THR A 87 3.09 4.98 2.49
N PRO A 88 3.94 4.13 3.11
CA PRO A 88 3.94 2.70 2.80
C PRO A 88 2.60 2.01 3.10
N ILE A 89 2.09 2.19 4.32
CA ILE A 89 0.75 1.72 4.70
C ILE A 89 0.01 2.89 5.34
N ASN A 90 -1.14 3.24 4.76
CA ASN A 90 -1.97 4.30 5.29
C ASN A 90 -2.52 3.94 6.69
N GLU A 91 -2.50 4.91 7.61
CA GLU A 91 -3.17 4.87 8.92
C GLU A 91 -3.20 3.46 9.55
N ILE A 92 -2.02 2.90 9.84
CA ILE A 92 -1.86 1.52 10.31
C ILE A 92 -2.82 1.16 11.46
N PHE A 93 -3.04 2.09 12.39
CA PHE A 93 -3.97 1.89 13.49
C PHE A 93 -5.42 1.74 13.02
N ILE A 94 -5.89 2.60 12.10
CA ILE A 94 -7.25 2.52 11.52
C ILE A 94 -7.39 1.26 10.68
N THR A 95 -6.38 0.93 9.86
CA THR A 95 -6.30 -0.32 9.11
C THR A 95 -6.53 -1.51 10.04
N ALA A 96 -5.75 -1.66 11.12
CA ALA A 96 -5.91 -2.77 12.05
C ALA A 96 -7.25 -2.73 12.80
N THR A 97 -7.71 -1.54 13.21
CA THR A 97 -8.95 -1.37 13.96
C THR A 97 -10.16 -1.81 13.15
N PHE A 98 -10.35 -1.25 11.96
CA PHE A 98 -11.56 -1.54 11.18
C PHE A 98 -11.50 -2.92 10.53
N SER A 99 -10.30 -3.41 10.22
CA SER A 99 -10.14 -4.70 9.59
C SER A 99 -10.29 -5.85 10.60
N ALA A 100 -9.76 -5.71 11.83
CA ALA A 100 -9.62 -6.83 12.78
C ALA A 100 -10.10 -6.58 14.22
N LEU A 101 -10.30 -5.32 14.66
CA LEU A 101 -10.95 -5.04 15.95
C LEU A 101 -12.47 -5.02 15.80
N TYR A 102 -12.97 -4.26 14.81
CA TYR A 102 -14.40 -4.14 14.51
C TYR A 102 -14.88 -5.11 13.43
N GLY A 103 -13.97 -5.61 12.57
CA GLY A 103 -14.30 -6.61 11.55
C GLY A 103 -15.13 -6.06 10.38
N TRP A 104 -15.00 -4.79 10.05
CA TRP A 104 -15.69 -4.15 8.92
C TRP A 104 -15.01 -4.38 7.57
N TRP A 105 -13.70 -4.63 7.56
CA TRP A 105 -12.90 -4.78 6.34
C TRP A 105 -12.32 -6.20 6.16
N ASN A 106 -11.05 -6.33 5.73
CA ASN A 106 -10.48 -7.51 5.06
C ASN A 106 -10.68 -8.85 5.82
N GLU A 107 -10.39 -8.91 7.11
CA GLU A 107 -10.49 -10.12 7.91
C GLU A 107 -11.93 -10.49 8.26
N ARG A 108 -12.78 -9.48 8.46
CA ARG A 108 -14.09 -9.59 9.12
C ARG A 108 -14.03 -10.33 10.47
N LEU A 109 -12.88 -10.26 11.14
CA LEU A 109 -12.66 -10.75 12.50
C LEU A 109 -12.88 -9.61 13.49
N SER A 110 -13.29 -9.96 14.71
CA SER A 110 -13.54 -8.98 15.77
C SER A 110 -12.88 -9.46 17.07
N GLY A 111 -11.91 -8.70 17.57
CA GLY A 111 -11.27 -8.95 18.85
C GLY A 111 -9.86 -8.38 18.99
N GLU A 112 -9.38 -8.27 20.23
CA GLU A 112 -8.07 -7.69 20.53
C GLU A 112 -6.92 -8.51 19.94
N LYS A 113 -7.03 -9.84 19.94
CA LYS A 113 -5.99 -10.73 19.40
C LYS A 113 -5.79 -10.51 17.89
N SER A 114 -6.88 -10.42 17.13
CA SER A 114 -6.83 -10.18 15.68
C SER A 114 -6.36 -8.76 15.37
N PHE A 115 -6.80 -7.77 16.16
CA PHE A 115 -6.30 -6.39 16.11
C PHE A 115 -4.78 -6.31 16.30
N VAL A 116 -4.25 -6.85 17.40
CA VAL A 116 -2.81 -6.84 17.69
C VAL A 116 -2.03 -7.59 16.60
N THR A 117 -2.59 -8.66 16.04
CA THR A 117 -1.95 -9.41 14.96
C THR A 117 -1.83 -8.57 13.68
N ALA A 118 -2.94 -7.98 13.22
CA ALA A 118 -2.93 -7.07 12.06
C ALA A 118 -1.98 -5.88 12.28
N LEU A 119 -2.04 -5.26 13.47
CA LEU A 119 -1.20 -4.12 13.81
C LEU A 119 0.29 -4.47 13.72
N LYS A 120 0.70 -5.60 14.30
CA LYS A 120 2.10 -6.07 14.23
C LYS A 120 2.54 -6.33 12.80
N HIS A 121 1.70 -6.98 11.98
CA HIS A 121 2.06 -7.28 10.60
C HIS A 121 2.20 -6.00 9.76
N CYS A 122 1.27 -5.05 9.89
CA CYS A 122 1.39 -3.74 9.25
C CYS A 122 2.64 -2.97 9.70
N CYS A 123 2.93 -2.93 11.00
CA CYS A 123 4.15 -2.29 11.51
C CYS A 123 5.41 -2.98 10.98
N LYS A 124 5.46 -4.32 10.96
CA LYS A 124 6.60 -5.06 10.42
C LYS A 124 6.78 -4.75 8.92
N ALA A 125 5.69 -4.75 8.16
CA ALA A 125 5.68 -4.51 6.72
C ALA A 125 6.30 -3.16 6.31
N ILE A 126 6.20 -2.12 7.15
CA ILE A 126 6.82 -0.82 6.84
C ILE A 126 8.31 -0.73 7.21
N THR A 127 8.82 -1.64 8.04
CA THR A 127 10.23 -1.64 8.48
C THR A 127 11.16 -2.45 7.58
N LEU A 128 10.62 -3.38 6.80
CA LEU A 128 11.40 -4.24 5.90
C LEU A 128 11.88 -3.51 4.63
N PRO A 129 11.06 -2.67 3.96
CA PRO A 129 11.47 -1.96 2.75
C PRO A 129 12.55 -0.90 2.98
N THR A 130 12.74 -0.43 4.22
CA THR A 130 13.72 0.62 4.54
C THR A 130 15.17 0.12 4.59
N ASN A 131 15.40 -1.19 4.39
CA ASN A 131 16.74 -1.79 4.34
C ASN A 131 17.30 -1.90 2.90
N ILE A 132 16.73 -1.16 1.95
CA ILE A 132 17.12 -1.14 0.53
C ILE A 132 17.89 0.15 0.24
#